data_AF-A0ABD0MPF8-F1
#
_entry.id   AF-A0ABD0MPF8-F1
#
_cell.length_a   1.000
_cell.length_b   1.000
_cell.length_c   1.000
_cell.angle_alpha   90.00
_cell.angle_beta   90.00
_cell.angle_gamma   90.00
#
_symmetry.space_group_name_H-M   'P 1'
#
loop_
_entity.id
_entity.type
_entity.pdbx_description
1 polymer ?
#
loop_
_entity_poly.entity_id
_entity_poly.type
_entity_poly.pdbx_seq_one_letter_code
_entity_poly.pdbx_strand_id
1 'polypeptide(L)'
;KSVVKVTPDQPVFRGETVTLTCDIQGEGNKQWTYSWFKDGNTDEPFTKTAEAEFRPSPADMSNSGKYRCEAKRSDISAAVTLTVS
;
A
#
# COMPACT_ATOMS: atom_id res chain seq x y z
N LYS A 1 -6.08 -11.20 8.24
CA LYS A 1 -6.60 -10.30 7.18
C LYS A 1 -5.64 -9.13 7.02
N SER A 2 -5.29 -8.77 5.79
CA SER A 2 -4.43 -7.63 5.46
C SER A 2 -5.24 -6.33 5.35
N VAL A 3 -4.67 -5.21 5.80
CA VAL A 3 -5.28 -3.86 5.76
C VAL A 3 -4.23 -2.84 5.36
N VAL A 4 -4.53 -1.97 4.40
CA VAL A 4 -3.66 -0.85 4.02
C VAL A 4 -3.95 0.36 4.91
N LYS A 5 -2.91 1.00 5.44
CA LYS A 5 -2.95 2.29 6.13
C LYS A 5 -2.14 3.31 5.32
N VAL A 6 -2.56 4.57 5.34
CA VAL A 6 -1.91 5.68 4.61
C VAL A 6 -1.45 6.70 5.64
N THR A 7 -0.20 7.14 5.54
CA THR A 7 0.36 8.17 6.42
C THR A 7 1.12 9.21 5.60
N PRO A 8 0.85 10.53 5.72
CA PRO A 8 -0.19 11.13 6.57
C PRO A 8 -1.60 10.76 6.09
N ASP A 9 -2.59 10.98 6.97
CA ASP A 9 -4.00 10.92 6.57
C ASP A 9 -4.27 11.94 5.45
N GLN A 10 -5.26 11.65 4.62
CA GLN A 10 -5.58 12.47 3.46
C GLN A 10 -6.20 13.82 3.84
N PRO A 11 -6.04 14.86 2.98
CA PRO A 11 -5.40 14.86 1.65
C PRO A 11 -3.87 14.92 1.72
N VAL A 12 -3.20 14.27 0.75
CA VAL A 12 -1.75 14.37 0.56
C VAL A 12 -1.47 15.45 -0.48
N PHE A 13 -0.51 16.34 -0.21
CA PHE A 13 -0.11 17.39 -1.15
C PHE A 13 1.14 16.99 -1.94
N ARG A 14 1.30 17.59 -3.12
CA ARG A 14 2.51 17.35 -3.92
C ARG A 14 3.79 17.66 -3.16
N GLY A 15 4.78 16.79 -3.31
CA GLY A 15 6.07 16.89 -2.63
C GLY A 15 6.08 16.35 -1.20
N GLU A 16 4.93 16.00 -0.63
CA GLU A 16 4.88 15.33 0.68
C GLU A 16 5.38 13.89 0.59
N THR A 17 5.84 13.36 1.72
CA THR A 17 6.20 11.95 1.83
C THR A 17 5.00 11.18 2.34
N VAL A 18 4.44 10.33 1.48
CA VAL A 18 3.38 9.39 1.86
C VAL A 18 3.96 7.99 2.06
N THR A 19 3.45 7.29 3.06
CA THR A 19 3.80 5.90 3.37
C THR A 19 2.52 5.08 3.36
N LEU A 20 2.49 4.02 2.55
CA LEU A 20 1.46 2.99 2.59
C LEU A 20 1.97 1.83 3.43
N THR A 21 1.23 1.42 4.46
CA THR A 21 1.61 0.31 5.33
C THR A 21 0.61 -0.83 5.21
N CYS A 22 1.08 -2.03 4.92
CA CYS A 22 0.29 -3.25 4.90
C CYS A 22 0.31 -3.92 6.28
N ASP A 23 -0.76 -3.75 7.05
CA ASP A 23 -0.93 -4.30 8.38
C ASP A 23 -1.62 -5.67 8.32
N ILE A 24 -1.01 -6.70 8.92
CA ILE A 24 -1.59 -8.05 8.97
C ILE A 24 -2.12 -8.30 10.36
N GLN A 25 -3.45 -8.23 10.50
CA GLN A 25 -4.10 -8.42 11.79
C GLN A 25 -3.96 -9.86 12.29
N GLY A 26 -3.48 -10.02 13.53
CA GLY A 26 -3.43 -11.29 14.25
C GLY A 26 -2.19 -12.15 14.00
N GLU A 27 -1.27 -11.75 13.12
CA GLU A 27 -0.16 -12.63 12.67
C GLU A 27 1.25 -12.18 13.12
N GLY A 28 1.39 -11.06 13.83
CA GLY A 28 2.67 -10.61 14.44
C GLY A 28 3.83 -10.39 13.44
N ASN A 29 5.05 -10.19 13.96
CA ASN A 29 6.30 -9.96 13.22
C ASN A 29 6.82 -11.22 12.49
N LYS A 30 5.98 -11.92 11.73
CA LYS A 30 6.47 -12.93 10.78
C LYS A 30 7.12 -12.23 9.59
N GLN A 31 8.17 -12.83 9.03
CA GLN A 31 8.79 -12.34 7.79
C GLN A 31 7.84 -12.65 6.62
N TRP A 32 7.08 -11.64 6.20
CA TRP A 32 6.19 -11.73 5.05
C TRP A 32 6.84 -11.15 3.80
N THR A 33 6.39 -11.63 2.64
CA THR A 33 6.58 -10.92 1.38
C THR A 33 5.28 -10.20 1.08
N TYR A 34 5.35 -8.88 0.88
CA TYR A 34 4.22 -8.02 0.58
C TYR A 34 4.20 -7.71 -0.91
N SER A 35 3.08 -8.03 -1.55
CA SER A 35 2.77 -7.67 -2.93
C SER A 35 1.85 -6.45 -2.92
N TRP A 36 2.22 -5.41 -3.67
CA TRP A 36 1.42 -4.19 -3.78
C TRP A 36 0.80 -4.07 -5.17
N PHE A 37 -0.46 -3.64 -5.19
CA PHE A 37 -1.31 -3.56 -6.37
C PHE A 37 -1.90 -2.16 -6.49
N LYS A 38 -2.08 -1.69 -7.73
CA LYS A 38 -2.62 -0.35 -8.03
C LYS A 38 -3.74 -0.45 -9.07
N ASP A 39 -4.75 0.41 -8.92
CA ASP A 39 -5.77 0.72 -9.93
C ASP A 39 -6.57 -0.47 -10.47
N GLY A 40 -6.77 -1.50 -9.63
CA GLY A 40 -7.59 -2.66 -10.02
C GLY A 40 -6.82 -3.84 -10.57
N ASN A 41 -5.53 -3.69 -10.89
CA ASN A 41 -4.71 -4.82 -11.31
C ASN A 41 -4.38 -5.69 -10.09
N THR A 42 -5.03 -6.85 -9.95
CA THR A 42 -4.76 -7.85 -8.89
C THR A 42 -3.98 -9.06 -9.39
N ASP A 43 -3.83 -9.21 -10.70
CA ASP A 43 -3.11 -10.33 -11.31
C ASP A 43 -1.59 -10.10 -11.25
N GLU A 44 -1.16 -8.84 -11.40
CA GLU A 44 0.25 -8.47 -11.36
C GLU A 44 0.52 -7.35 -10.35
N PRO A 45 1.30 -7.61 -9.29
CA PRO A 45 1.71 -6.55 -8.37
C PRO A 45 2.76 -5.66 -9.02
N PHE A 46 2.63 -4.36 -8.85
CA PHE A 46 3.59 -3.39 -9.38
C PHE A 46 4.90 -3.39 -8.58
N THR A 47 4.88 -3.88 -7.33
CA THR A 47 6.09 -4.11 -6.54
C THR A 47 5.90 -5.22 -5.51
N LYS A 48 7.02 -5.85 -5.14
CA LYS A 48 7.11 -6.85 -4.07
C LYS A 48 8.24 -6.47 -3.14
N THR A 49 7.97 -6.46 -1.83
CA THR A 49 8.97 -6.10 -0.81
C THR A 49 8.87 -7.03 0.40
N ALA A 50 9.95 -7.16 1.15
CA ALA A 50 9.94 -7.81 2.47
C ALA A 50 9.47 -6.85 3.57
N GLU A 51 9.36 -5.56 3.25
CA GLU A 51 8.91 -4.51 4.16
C GLU A 51 7.39 -4.34 4.07
N ALA A 52 6.74 -4.14 5.22
CA ALA A 52 5.31 -3.84 5.25
C ALA A 52 5.00 -2.44 4.70
N GLU A 53 6.01 -1.59 4.54
CA GLU A 53 5.88 -0.22 4.08
C GLU A 53 6.23 -0.09 2.60
N PHE A 54 5.44 0.70 1.88
CA PHE A 54 5.73 1.19 0.55
C PHE A 54 5.69 2.71 0.55
N ARG A 55 6.81 3.31 0.16
CA ARG A 55 6.99 4.76 0.08
C ARG A 55 7.15 5.14 -1.39
N PRO A 56 6.08 5.60 -2.07
CA PRO A 56 6.29 6.21 -3.38
C PRO A 56 7.25 7.42 -3.23
N SER A 57 7.94 7.76 -4.32
CA SER A 57 8.68 9.02 -4.46
C SER A 57 7.82 10.22 -4.02
N PRO A 58 8.41 11.41 -3.76
CA PRO A 58 7.67 12.57 -3.28
C PRO A 58 6.35 12.72 -4.02
N ALA A 59 5.26 12.86 -3.26
CA ALA A 59 3.92 12.67 -3.76
C ALA A 59 3.68 13.52 -5.01
N ASP A 60 3.23 12.86 -6.07
CA ASP A 60 2.86 13.47 -7.34
C ASP A 60 1.44 13.03 -7.73
N MET A 61 0.78 13.76 -8.63
CA MET A 61 -0.55 13.38 -9.12
C MET A 61 -0.58 11.94 -9.65
N SER A 62 0.51 11.47 -10.27
CA SER A 62 0.63 10.11 -10.78
C SER A 62 0.58 9.03 -9.69
N ASN A 63 0.81 9.39 -8.43
CA ASN A 63 0.65 8.48 -7.29
C ASN A 63 -0.80 8.35 -6.84
N SER A 64 -1.73 9.20 -7.32
CA SER A 64 -3.15 8.98 -7.04
C SER A 64 -3.63 7.66 -7.63
N GLY A 65 -4.50 6.95 -6.91
CA GLY A 65 -5.02 5.67 -7.35
C GLY A 65 -5.52 4.78 -6.22
N LYS A 66 -5.98 3.57 -6.56
CA LYS A 66 -6.48 2.59 -5.58
C LYS A 66 -5.41 1.57 -5.25
N TYR A 67 -4.93 1.57 -4.02
CA TYR A 67 -3.88 0.68 -3.55
C TYR A 67 -4.46 -0.51 -2.79
N ARG A 68 -3.90 -1.69 -3.05
CA ARG A 68 -4.12 -2.91 -2.26
C ARG A 68 -2.77 -3.53 -1.94
N CYS A 69 -2.72 -4.21 -0.81
CA CYS A 69 -1.61 -5.08 -0.45
C CYS A 69 -2.06 -6.53 -0.23
N GLU A 70 -1.15 -7.47 -0.43
CA GLU A 70 -1.29 -8.88 -0.09
C GLU A 70 -0.02 -9.32 0.63
N ALA A 71 -0.16 -9.99 1.77
CA ALA A 71 0.95 -10.71 2.38
C ALA A 71 0.93 -12.15 1.86
N LYS A 72 2.09 -12.70 1.47
CA LYS A 72 2.21 -14.06 0.91
C LYS A 72 1.46 -15.09 1.77
N ARG A 73 0.37 -15.70 1.25
CA ARG A 73 -0.58 -16.63 1.93
C ARG A 73 -1.75 -16.00 2.70
N SER A 74 -1.93 -14.68 2.62
CA SER A 74 -3.14 -13.96 3.09
C SER A 74 -4.00 -13.56 1.89
N ASP A 75 -5.26 -13.21 2.16
CA ASP A 75 -6.11 -12.52 1.18
C ASP A 75 -5.55 -11.14 0.81
N ILE A 76 -5.90 -10.68 -0.39
CA ILE A 76 -5.72 -9.29 -0.83
C ILE A 76 -6.59 -8.38 0.03
N SER A 77 -5.99 -7.30 0.53
CA SER A 77 -6.68 -6.29 1.34
C SER A 77 -7.74 -5.52 0.55
N ALA A 78 -8.62 -4.85 1.29
CA ALA A 78 -9.52 -3.87 0.71
C ALA A 78 -8.73 -2.71 0.07
N ALA A 79 -9.28 -2.14 -0.99
CA ALA A 79 -8.65 -1.01 -1.66
C ALA A 79 -8.73 0.26 -0.81
N VAL A 80 -7.61 0.95 -0.70
CA VAL A 80 -7.55 2.32 -0.18
C VAL A 80 -7.23 3.26 -1.34
N THR A 81 -8.07 4.27 -1.54
CA THR A 81 -7.79 5.34 -2.51
C THR A 81 -6.73 6.25 -1.91
N LEU A 82 -5.66 6.55 -2.65
CA LEU A 82 -4.72 7.64 -2.39
C LEU A 82 -5.07 8.81 -3.31
N THR A 83 -5.23 10.01 -2.75
CA THR A 83 -5.49 11.24 -3.51
C THR A 83 -4.40 12.26 -3.21
N VAL A 84 -3.69 12.66 -4.26
CA VAL A 84 -2.67 13.72 -4.20
C VAL A 84 -3.25 15.00 -4.83
N SER A 85 -3.21 16.11 -4.10
CA SER A 85 -3.67 17.43 -4.54
C SER A 85 -2.48 18.36 -4.85
#